data_AF-A0A1U7GKD8-F1
#
_entry.id   AF-A0A1U7GKD8-F1
#
_cell.length_a   1.000
_cell.length_b   1.000
_cell.length_c   1.000
_cell.angle_alpha   90.00
_cell.angle_beta   90.00
_cell.angle_gamma   90.00
#
_symmetry.space_group_name_H-M   'P 1'
#
loop_
_entity.id
_entity.type
_entity.pdbx_description
1 polymer ?
#
loop_
_entity_poly.entity_id
_entity_poly.type
_entity_poly.pdbx_seq_one_letter_code
_entity_poly.pdbx_strand_id
1 'polypeptide(L)' 'MNSASNIYWLILPLVVAISLVYTASRYESWPVIWARSTRLCLWILAALIGTTAVLLLVNTQS' A
#
# COMPACT_ATOMS: atom_id res chain seq x y z
N MET A 1 24.70 -8.95 3.38
CA MET A 1 23.83 -7.76 3.44
C MET A 1 22.50 -8.12 2.80
N ASN A 2 21.40 -8.03 3.56
CA ASN A 2 20.10 -8.61 3.18
C ASN A 2 19.46 -7.88 2.00
N SER A 3 19.63 -8.39 0.77
CA SER A 3 19.00 -7.84 -0.45
C SER A 3 17.48 -7.71 -0.34
N ALA A 4 16.85 -8.55 0.48
CA ALA A 4 15.42 -8.51 0.76
C ALA A 4 14.97 -7.22 1.44
N SER A 5 15.76 -6.64 2.34
CA SER A 5 15.42 -5.39 3.06
C SER A 5 15.24 -4.20 2.12
N ASN A 6 15.96 -4.19 1.00
CA ASN A 6 15.88 -3.12 0.00
C ASN A 6 14.55 -3.18 -0.78
N ILE A 7 14.07 -4.40 -1.09
CA ILE A 7 12.83 -4.61 -1.83
C ILE A 7 11.60 -4.18 -1.04
N TYR A 8 11.55 -4.45 0.27
CA TYR A 8 10.41 -4.02 1.10
C TYR A 8 10.25 -2.49 1.13
N TRP A 9 11.34 -1.75 0.97
CA TRP A 9 11.31 -0.29 0.89
C TRP A 9 10.58 0.21 -0.36
N LEU A 10 10.56 -0.60 -1.43
CA LEU A 10 9.87 -0.28 -2.68
C LEU A 10 8.35 -0.50 -2.60
N ILE A 11 7.84 -1.20 -1.59
CA ILE A 11 6.40 -1.45 -1.44
C ILE A 11 5.64 -0.14 -1.26
N LEU A 12 6.17 0.78 -0.45
CA LEU A 12 5.56 2.09 -0.20
C LEU A 12 5.38 2.92 -1.49
N PRO A 13 6.44 3.23 -2.25
CA PRO A 13 6.30 3.97 -3.51
C PRO A 13 5.50 3.20 -4.55
N LEU A 14 5.57 1.87 -4.57
CA LEU A 14 4.77 1.04 -5.50
C LEU A 14 3.27 1.16 -5.23
N VAL A 15 2.84 1.05 -3.97
CA VAL A 15 1.42 1.19 -3.59
C VAL A 15 0.88 2.58 -3.94
N VAL A 16 1.69 3.62 -3.73
CA VAL A 16 1.35 4.99 -4.12
C VAL A 16 1.21 5.10 -5.64
N ALA A 17 2.18 4.60 -6.40
CA ALA A 17 2.17 4.65 -7.86
C ALA A 17 0.96 3.92 -8.45
N ILE A 18 0.67 2.69 -8.00
CA ILE A 18 -0.47 1.91 -8.48
C ILE A 18 -1.80 2.61 -8.16
N SER A 19 -1.95 3.14 -6.94
CA SER A 19 -3.18 3.86 -6.54
C SER A 19 -3.41 5.11 -7.40
N LEU A 20 -2.33 5.85 -7.68
CA LEU A 20 -2.36 7.04 -8.54
C LEU A 20 -2.68 6.67 -9.99
N VAL A 21 -2.00 5.68 -10.57
CA VAL A 21 -2.23 5.22 -11.95
C VAL A 21 -3.66 4.70 -12.13
N TYR A 22 -4.15 3.90 -11.18
CA TYR A 22 -5.51 3.36 -11.23
C TYR A 22 -6.56 4.47 -11.24
N THR A 23 -6.41 5.47 -10.37
CA THR A 23 -7.37 6.58 -10.29
C THR A 23 -7.23 7.56 -11.44
N ALA A 24 -6.02 7.87 -11.89
CA ALA A 24 -5.78 8.71 -13.06
C ALA A 24 -6.33 8.08 -14.35
N SER A 25 -6.32 6.74 -14.45
CA SER A 25 -6.91 6.04 -15.60
C SER A 25 -8.44 6.07 -15.60
N ARG A 26 -9.06 6.27 -14.42
CA ARG A 26 -10.52 6.16 -14.26
C ARG A 26 -11.24 7.50 -14.13
N TYR A 27 -10.55 8.54 -13.67
CA TYR A 27 -11.15 9.83 -13.36
C TYR A 27 -10.40 10.95 -14.07
N GLU A 28 -11.14 11.87 -14.70
CA GLU A 28 -10.57 13.01 -15.42
C GLU A 28 -10.39 14.24 -14.52
N SER A 29 -11.08 14.27 -13.38
CA SER A 29 -11.01 15.38 -12.43
C SER A 29 -9.87 15.19 -11.43
N TRP A 30 -8.86 16.06 -11.53
CA TRP A 30 -7.72 16.16 -10.62
C TRP A 30 -8.07 16.04 -9.12
N PRO A 31 -9.05 16.79 -8.56
CA PRO A 31 -9.37 16.66 -7.13
C PRO A 31 -9.92 15.28 -6.76
N VAL A 32 -10.66 14.63 -7.67
CA VAL A 32 -11.21 13.28 -7.45
C VAL A 32 -10.12 12.22 -7.53
N ILE A 33 -9.15 12.38 -8.45
CA ILE A 33 -7.99 11.50 -8.57
C ILE A 33 -7.22 11.48 -7.24
N TRP A 34 -6.86 12.65 -6.69
CA TRP A 34 -6.11 12.73 -5.44
C TRP A 34 -6.87 12.13 -4.24
N ALA A 35 -8.14 12.48 -4.06
CA ALA A 35 -8.95 11.98 -2.94
C ALA A 35 -9.17 10.46 -3.00
N ARG A 36 -9.40 9.90 -4.20
CA ARG A 36 -9.58 8.46 -4.35
C ARG A 36 -8.26 7.70 -4.31
N SER A 37 -7.18 8.27 -4.85
CA SER A 37 -5.85 7.66 -4.84
C SER A 37 -5.37 7.49 -3.40
N THR A 38 -5.45 8.55 -2.61
CA THR A 38 -5.09 8.51 -1.18
C THR A 38 -5.96 7.52 -0.41
N ARG A 39 -7.27 7.50 -0.63
CA ARG A 39 -8.17 6.52 0.00
C ARG A 39 -7.81 5.08 -0.37
N LEU A 40 -7.52 4.79 -1.63
CA LEU A 40 -7.09 3.46 -2.08
C LEU A 40 -5.73 3.06 -1.49
N CYS A 41 -4.77 3.98 -1.49
CA CYS A 41 -3.46 3.79 -0.88
C CYS A 41 -3.59 3.41 0.60
N LEU A 42 -4.42 4.15 1.35
CA LEU A 42 -4.68 3.86 2.77
C LEU A 42 -5.33 2.49 2.98
N TRP A 43 -6.27 2.08 2.12
CA TRP A 43 -6.88 0.75 2.20
C TRP A 43 -5.86 -0.37 1.97
N ILE A 44 -4.97 -0.22 0.98
CA ILE A 44 -3.92 -1.22 0.70
C ILE A 44 -2.93 -1.29 1.87
N LEU A 45 -2.51 -0.15 2.41
CA LEU A 45 -1.62 -0.09 3.58
C LEU A 45 -2.28 -0.69 4.82
N ALA A 46 -3.56 -0.42 5.07
CA ALA A 46 -4.30 -1.00 6.19
C ALA A 46 -4.37 -2.53 6.08
N ALA A 47 -4.61 -3.06 4.88
CA ALA A 47 -4.58 -4.50 4.64
C ALA A 47 -3.20 -5.10 4.89
N LEU A 48 -2.14 -4.47 4.39
CA LEU A 48 -0.75 -4.90 4.60
C LEU A 48 -0.35 -4.91 6.08
N ILE A 49 -0.67 -3.84 6.81
CA ILE A 49 -0.39 -3.73 8.25
C ILE A 49 -1.22 -4.75 9.01
N GLY A 50 -2.50 -4.90 8.68
CA GLY A 50 -3.40 -5.84 9.32
C GLY A 50 -2.94 -7.29 9.18
N THR A 51 -2.59 -7.72 7.97
CA THR A 51 -2.08 -9.08 7.74
C THR A 51 -0.73 -9.30 8.43
N THR A 52 0.18 -8.33 8.37
CA THR A 52 1.48 -8.42 9.04
C THR A 52 1.30 -8.52 10.56
N ALA A 53 0.42 -7.71 11.15
CA ALA A 53 0.12 -7.75 12.57
C ALA A 53 -0.49 -9.10 12.99
N VAL A 54 -1.41 -9.65 12.17
CA VAL A 54 -1.97 -10.99 12.40
C VAL A 54 -0.89 -12.06 12.35
N LEU A 55 -0.01 -12.05 11.35
CA LEU A 55 1.12 -12.98 11.25
C LEU A 55 2.04 -12.89 12.47
N LEU A 56 2.33 -11.67 12.93
CA LEU A 56 3.17 -11.42 14.10
C LEU A 56 2.52 -11.91 15.39
N LEU A 57 1.20 -11.73 15.52
CA LEU A 57 0.42 -12.22 16.65
C LEU A 57 0.39 -13.74 16.68
N VAL A 58 0.14 -14.40 15.55
CA VAL A 58 0.20 -15.87 15.47
C VAL A 58 1.61 -16.39 15.80
N ASN A 59 2.64 -15.75 15.27
CA ASN A 59 4.03 -16.11 15.51
C ASN A 59 4.46 -15.95 16.98
N THR A 60 3.91 -14.97 17.70
CA THR A 60 4.24 -14.75 19.12
C THR A 60 3.50 -15.68 20.09
N GLN A 61 2.44 -16.35 19.63
CA GLN A 61 1.69 -17.34 20.41
C GLN A 61 2.17 -18.78 20.17
N SER A 62 3.11 -18.99 19.24
CA SER A 62 3.72 -20.28 18.89
C SER A 62 5.07 -20.45 19.56
#